data_AF-A0A6P0Y3H2-F1
#
_entry.id   AF-A0A6P0Y3H2-F1
#
_cell.length_a   1.000
_cell.length_b   1.000
_cell.length_c   1.000
_cell.angle_alpha   90.00
_cell.angle_beta   90.00
_cell.angle_gamma   90.00
#
_symmetry.space_group_name_H-M   'P 1'
#
loop_
_entity.id
_entity.type
_entity.pdbx_description
1 polymer ?
#
loop_
_entity_poly.entity_id
_entity_poly.type
_entity_poly.pdbx_seq_one_letter_code
_entity_poly.pdbx_strand_id
1 'polypeptide(L)' 'MDWKIFNRHPRASEIAAELANIPGNWALTPVREKRPYRSNWQHEEPVSREAIAIAITQGQRLTSKK' A
#
# COMPACT_ATOMS: atom_id res chain seq x y z
N MET A 1 -7.77 -11.17 -18.85
CA MET A 1 -7.71 -11.35 -17.38
C MET A 1 -8.79 -10.46 -16.76
N ASP A 2 -9.78 -11.06 -16.08
CA ASP A 2 -10.90 -10.34 -15.44
C ASP A 2 -10.64 -10.06 -13.96
N TRP A 3 -9.54 -9.35 -13.65
CA TRP A 3 -9.25 -8.96 -12.27
C TRP A 3 -10.15 -7.78 -11.85
N LYS A 4 -10.81 -7.90 -10.68
CA LYS A 4 -11.66 -6.86 -10.09
C LYS A 4 -10.87 -6.07 -9.05
N ILE A 5 -11.04 -4.74 -9.06
CA ILE A 5 -10.27 -3.81 -8.21
C ILE A 5 -10.39 -4.07 -6.69
N PHE A 6 -11.45 -4.74 -6.25
CA PHE A 6 -11.68 -5.08 -4.84
C PHE A 6 -11.20 -6.48 -4.46
N ASN A 7 -10.68 -7.26 -5.41
CA ASN A 7 -10.09 -8.55 -5.15
C ASN A 7 -8.58 -8.41 -4.96
N ARG A 8 -8.01 -9.25 -4.10
CA ARG A 8 -6.55 -9.37 -3.98
C ARG A 8 -5.93 -9.59 -5.37
N HIS A 9 -4.87 -8.86 -5.68
CA HIS A 9 -4.14 -9.04 -6.93
C HIS A 9 -3.47 -10.42 -6.95
N PRO A 10 -3.54 -11.19 -8.06
CA PRO A 10 -2.97 -12.55 -8.12
C PRO A 10 -1.47 -12.59 -7.82
N ARG A 11 -0.76 -11.49 -8.14
CA ARG A 11 0.69 -11.33 -7.89
C ARG A 11 1.02 -10.56 -6.61
N ALA A 12 0.09 -10.45 -5.66
CA ALA A 12 0.29 -9.65 -4.45
C ALA A 12 1.55 -10.04 -3.66
N SER A 13 1.88 -11.33 -3.58
CA SER A 13 3.08 -11.80 -2.88
C SER A 13 4.37 -11.37 -3.58
N GLU A 14 4.40 -11.44 -4.91
CA GLU A 14 5.54 -10.95 -5.71
C GLU A 14 5.70 -9.44 -5.53
N ILE A 15 4.61 -8.67 -5.63
CA ILE A 15 4.64 -7.22 -5.46
C ILE A 15 5.15 -6.83 -4.07
N ALA A 16 4.76 -7.56 -3.02
CA ALA A 16 5.25 -7.30 -1.67
C ALA A 16 6.75 -7.61 -1.53
N ALA A 17 7.27 -8.63 -2.21
CA ALA A 17 8.70 -8.96 -2.21
C ALA A 17 9.55 -7.88 -2.90
N GLU A 18 9.03 -7.26 -3.96
CA GLU A 18 9.69 -6.18 -4.70
C GLU A 18 9.94 -4.91 -3.84
N LEU A 19 9.27 -4.77 -2.69
CA LEU A 19 9.59 -3.70 -1.75
C LEU A 19 11.05 -3.74 -1.29
N ALA A 20 11.68 -4.92 -1.23
CA ALA A 20 13.08 -5.06 -0.86
C ALA A 20 14.04 -4.37 -1.85
N ASN A 21 13.63 -4.19 -3.11
CA ASN A 21 14.43 -3.58 -4.16
C ASN A 21 14.41 -2.04 -4.10
N ILE A 22 13.51 -1.44 -3.31
CA ILE A 22 13.44 0.02 -3.13
C ILE A 22 14.52 0.47 -2.13
N PRO A 23 15.28 1.55 -2.37
CA PRO A 23 16.29 2.04 -1.44
C PRO A 23 15.76 2.30 -0.02
N GLY A 24 16.38 1.71 1.00
CA GLY A 24 15.89 1.72 2.39
C GLY A 24 15.67 3.12 2.99
N ASN A 25 16.39 4.12 2.50
CA ASN A 25 16.30 5.52 2.91
C ASN A 25 15.14 6.30 2.28
N TRP A 26 14.34 5.68 1.40
CA TRP A 26 13.17 6.34 0.81
C TRP A 26 11.97 6.24 1.74
N ALA A 27 11.38 7.38 2.06
CA ALA A 27 10.10 7.47 2.73
C ALA A 27 8.97 7.06 1.76
N LEU A 28 8.20 6.04 2.13
CA LEU A 28 7.08 5.55 1.34
C LEU A 28 5.76 6.11 1.88
N THR A 29 4.94 6.67 0.99
CA THR A 29 3.61 7.20 1.30
C THR A 29 2.54 6.57 0.41
N PRO A 30 1.43 6.07 0.97
CA PRO A 30 0.34 5.52 0.19
C PRO A 30 -0.38 6.64 -0.57
N VAL A 31 -0.70 6.37 -1.84
CA VAL A 31 -1.44 7.30 -2.71
C VAL A 31 -2.80 6.72 -3.11
N ARG A 32 -3.82 7.58 -3.17
CA ARG A 32 -5.14 7.31 -3.71
C ARG A 32 -5.50 8.43 -4.67
N GLU A 33 -6.05 8.10 -5.84
CA GLU A 33 -6.42 9.12 -6.85
C GLU A 33 -5.26 10.08 -7.20
N LYS A 34 -4.04 9.53 -7.28
CA LYS A 34 -2.78 10.29 -7.53
C LYS A 34 -2.45 11.33 -6.46
N ARG A 35 -3.01 11.21 -5.26
CA ARG A 35 -2.76 12.10 -4.12
C ARG A 35 -2.38 11.30 -2.89
N PRO A 36 -1.53 11.85 -2.00
CA PRO A 36 -1.24 11.23 -0.72
C PRO A 36 -2.53 10.99 0.05
N TYR A 37 -2.69 9.77 0.58
CA TYR A 37 -3.87 9.41 1.36
C TYR A 37 -3.90 10.14 2.73
N ARG A 38 -2.72 10.39 3.30
CA ARG A 38 -2.53 11.12 4.56
C ARG A 38 -2.31 12.60 4.27
N SER A 39 -3.11 13.47 4.88
CA SER A 39 -3.09 14.92 4.62
C SER A 39 -1.79 15.60 5.07
N ASN A 40 -1.15 15.11 6.13
CA ASN A 40 0.08 15.69 6.68
C ASN A 40 1.30 14.78 6.43
N TRP A 41 1.27 13.97 5.36
CA TRP A 41 2.27 12.92 5.09
C TRP A 41 3.73 13.37 5.08
N GLN A 42 4.00 14.67 4.82
CA GLN A 42 5.36 15.23 4.81
C GLN A 42 5.96 15.38 6.22
N HIS A 43 5.11 15.49 7.25
CA HIS A 43 5.50 15.70 8.64
C HIS A 43 5.18 14.48 9.52
N GLU A 44 4.62 13.42 8.92
CA GLU A 44 4.28 12.18 9.61
C GLU A 44 5.38 11.13 9.37
N GLU A 45 5.53 10.20 10.30
CA GLU A 45 6.43 9.06 10.13
C GLU A 45 6.07 8.27 8.84
N PRO A 46 7.07 7.87 8.03
CA PRO A 46 6.87 7.04 6.87
C PRO A 46 6.15 5.73 7.21
N VAL A 47 5.37 5.21 6.27
CA VAL A 47 4.75 3.89 6.48
C VAL A 47 5.85 2.84 6.38
N SER A 48 5.93 1.97 7.40
CA SER A 48 6.91 0.89 7.41
C SER A 48 6.70 -0.06 6.23
N ARG A 49 7.80 -0.61 5.70
CA ARG A 49 7.76 -1.51 4.55
C ARG A 49 6.97 -2.79 4.86
N GLU A 50 7.06 -3.25 6.10
CA GLU A 50 6.32 -4.39 6.61
C GLU A 50 4.82 -4.11 6.60
N ALA A 51 4.40 -2.93 7.04
CA ALA A 51 3.00 -2.51 7.00
C ALA A 51 2.47 -2.43 5.55
N ILE A 52 3.29 -1.95 4.61
CA ILE A 52 2.94 -1.93 3.18
C ILE A 52 2.82 -3.36 2.63
N ALA A 53 3.77 -4.24 2.94
CA ALA A 53 3.74 -5.65 2.51
C ALA A 53 2.49 -6.37 3.03
N ILE A 54 2.13 -6.14 4.29
CA ILE A 54 0.90 -6.67 4.91
C ILE A 54 -0.33 -6.14 4.15
N ALA A 55 -0.41 -4.83 3.89
CA ALA A 55 -1.54 -4.24 3.17
C ALA A 55 -1.69 -4.78 1.75
N ILE A 56 -0.58 -5.00 1.02
CA ILE A 56 -0.59 -5.58 -0.32
C ILE A 56 -1.07 -7.04 -0.30
N THR A 57 -0.60 -7.83 0.66
CA THR A 57 -0.86 -9.27 0.72
C THR A 57 -2.22 -9.62 1.32
N GLN A 58 -2.66 -8.88 2.33
CA GLN A 58 -3.88 -9.17 3.09
C GLN A 58 -5.05 -8.27 2.65
N GLY A 59 -4.77 -7.17 1.94
CA GLY A 59 -5.75 -6.14 1.65
C GLY A 59 -6.11 -5.32 2.89
N GLN A 60 -7.14 -4.48 2.76
CA GLN A 60 -7.69 -3.70 3.86
C GLN A 60 -9.20 -3.89 3.91
N ARG A 61 -9.73 -4.10 5.12
CA ARG A 61 -11.18 -4.13 5.33
C ARG A 61 -11.71 -2.70 5.38
N LEU A 62 -12.43 -2.29 4.35
CA LEU A 62 -13.13 -1.00 4.33
C LEU A 62 -14.56 -1.20 4.83
N THR A 63 -14.92 -0.52 5.92
CA THR A 63 -16.31 -0.43 6.39
C THR A 63 -16.87 0.92 6.01
N SER A 64 -17.93 0.94 5.20
CA SER A 64 -18.67 2.18 4.95
C SER A 64 -19.43 2.56 6.21
N LYS A 65 -19.26 3.80 6.69
CA LYS A 65 -20.22 4.38 7.64
C LYS A 65 -21.48 4.74 6.87
N LYS A 66 -22.64 4.34 7.41
CA LYS A 66 -23.97 4.64 6.87
C LYS A 66 -24.40 6.04 7.29
#